data_AF-A0A9K2KNC6-F1
#
_entry.id   AF-A0A9K2KNC6-F1
#
_cell.length_a   1.000
_cell.length_b   1.000
_cell.length_c   1.000
_cell.angle_alpha   90.00
_cell.angle_beta   90.00
_cell.angle_gamma   90.00
#
_symmetry.space_group_name_H-M   'P 1'
#
loop_
_entity.id
_entity.type
_entity.pdbx_description
1 polymer ?
#
loop_
_entity_poly.entity_id
_entity_poly.type
_entity_poly.pdbx_seq_one_letter_code
_entity_poly.pdbx_strand_id
1 'polypeptide(L)'
;MNTPIPFSERLIRWQKQHGRHHLPWQVKNPYCVWLSEIMLQQTQVATVLDYYPRFLEKFPTVQTLAAAPQDEVLSLWAGLGYYSRARNLHKAAQQVVEQFGGTFPSERKDLETLCGVGRSTAAAICAFSFNRRETILDGNVKRVLCRVFARDGNPQDKKFENSLWTLAESLLPSENADMPAYTQGLMDLGATVCKRAKPLCRQCPMADICEAKKQNRTAELPRKKTAAEVPTLPLYWLIVRNRDGAILLEKRPAKGIWGGLYCVPCFESLNGLSDFAAKFSLTMADMDEQTALTHRLTHRLLMITPFEGQMPSESPSDGIWIKPAHLKDYGLPKPLEIYLNGNRLE
;
A
#
# COMPACT_ATOMS: atom_id res chain seq x y z
N MET A 1 -41.04 24.28 -9.03
CA MET A 1 -40.16 24.09 -7.86
C MET A 1 -38.99 23.24 -8.33
N ASN A 2 -37.75 23.76 -8.32
CA ASN A 2 -36.58 22.96 -8.71
C ASN A 2 -36.25 22.00 -7.56
N THR A 3 -36.48 20.71 -7.77
CA THR A 3 -35.99 19.66 -6.86
C THR A 3 -34.47 19.79 -6.72
N PRO A 4 -33.91 19.83 -5.50
CA PRO A 4 -32.47 19.91 -5.32
C PRO A 4 -31.77 18.72 -5.99
N ILE A 5 -30.77 18.98 -6.83
CA ILE A 5 -29.98 17.93 -7.49
C ILE A 5 -29.28 17.08 -6.39
N PRO A 6 -29.51 15.75 -6.34
CA PRO A 6 -28.88 14.87 -5.36
C PRO A 6 -27.35 14.90 -5.38
N PHE A 7 -26.73 14.53 -4.26
CA PHE A 7 -25.27 14.44 -4.13
C PHE A 7 -24.65 13.52 -5.18
N SER A 8 -25.20 12.31 -5.37
CA SER A 8 -24.71 11.35 -6.35
C SER A 8 -24.74 11.90 -7.77
N GLU A 9 -25.86 12.52 -8.17
CA GLU A 9 -26.01 13.08 -9.51
C GLU A 9 -25.01 14.22 -9.79
N ARG A 10 -24.78 15.12 -8.84
CA ARG A 10 -23.75 16.17 -8.94
C ARG A 10 -22.36 15.55 -9.16
N LEU A 11 -22.05 14.51 -8.41
CA LEU A 11 -20.76 13.84 -8.47
C LEU A 11 -20.55 13.09 -9.79
N ILE A 12 -21.57 12.36 -10.25
CA ILE A 12 -21.54 11.60 -11.50
C ILE A 12 -21.34 12.56 -12.68
N ARG A 13 -22.11 13.65 -12.74
CA ARG A 13 -21.98 14.66 -13.82
C ARG A 13 -20.57 15.26 -13.84
N TRP A 14 -20.04 15.61 -12.67
CA TRP A 14 -18.67 16.12 -12.56
C TRP A 14 -17.62 15.09 -12.97
N GLN A 15 -17.74 13.84 -12.52
CA GLN A 15 -16.78 12.78 -12.86
C GLN A 15 -16.76 12.52 -14.37
N LYS A 16 -17.92 12.50 -15.04
CA LYS A 16 -18.00 12.30 -16.50
C LYS A 16 -17.35 13.43 -17.31
N GLN A 17 -17.22 14.64 -16.74
CA GLN A 17 -16.68 15.82 -17.44
C GLN A 17 -15.23 16.16 -17.05
N HIS A 18 -14.86 15.94 -15.80
CA HIS A 18 -13.62 16.42 -15.20
C HIS A 18 -12.84 15.32 -14.44
N GLY A 19 -13.40 14.12 -14.35
CA GLY A 19 -12.75 12.99 -13.70
C GLY A 19 -11.56 12.48 -14.50
N ARG A 20 -10.81 11.55 -13.89
CA ARG A 20 -9.74 10.83 -14.59
C ARG A 20 -10.37 9.69 -15.39
N HIS A 21 -9.97 9.54 -16.65
CA HIS A 21 -10.51 8.52 -17.57
C HIS A 21 -9.45 7.66 -18.26
N HIS A 22 -8.17 7.88 -17.95
CA HIS A 22 -7.04 7.27 -18.65
C HIS A 22 -6.17 6.40 -17.72
N LEU A 23 -6.69 6.00 -16.56
CA LEU A 23 -5.94 5.13 -15.67
C LEU A 23 -6.03 3.68 -16.19
N PRO A 24 -4.91 2.91 -16.26
CA PRO A 24 -4.90 1.58 -16.87
C PRO A 24 -5.88 0.58 -16.26
N TRP A 25 -6.23 0.76 -14.98
CA TRP A 25 -7.13 -0.10 -14.23
C TRP A 25 -8.60 0.31 -14.30
N GLN A 26 -8.97 1.33 -15.08
CA GLN A 26 -10.37 1.70 -15.34
C GLN A 26 -11.02 0.74 -16.35
N VAL A 27 -11.06 -0.53 -15.96
CA VAL A 27 -11.61 -1.65 -16.74
C VAL A 27 -12.64 -2.40 -15.89
N LYS A 28 -13.45 -3.27 -16.53
CA LYS A 28 -14.44 -4.10 -15.82
C LYS A 28 -13.89 -5.42 -15.29
N ASN A 29 -12.67 -5.80 -15.69
CA ASN A 29 -12.10 -7.07 -15.27
C ASN A 29 -11.82 -7.04 -13.75
N PRO A 30 -12.43 -7.91 -12.94
CA PRO A 30 -12.32 -7.86 -11.49
C PRO A 30 -10.91 -8.16 -10.97
N TYR A 31 -10.13 -8.99 -11.67
CA TYR A 31 -8.72 -9.23 -11.33
C TYR A 31 -7.90 -7.94 -11.48
N CYS A 32 -8.10 -7.23 -12.59
CA CYS A 32 -7.42 -5.97 -12.89
C CYS A 32 -7.78 -4.87 -11.89
N VAL A 33 -9.08 -4.74 -11.54
CA VAL A 33 -9.56 -3.77 -10.54
C VAL A 33 -9.05 -4.11 -9.15
N TRP A 34 -9.16 -5.38 -8.73
CA TRP A 34 -8.68 -5.82 -7.42
C TRP A 34 -7.18 -5.57 -7.27
N LEU A 35 -6.37 -5.92 -8.27
CA LEU A 35 -4.93 -5.70 -8.26
C LEU A 35 -4.59 -4.22 -8.05
N SER A 36 -5.22 -3.32 -8.80
CA SER A 36 -4.99 -1.88 -8.64
C SER A 36 -5.45 -1.36 -7.29
N GLU A 37 -6.59 -1.84 -6.79
CA GLU A 37 -7.12 -1.39 -5.49
C GLU A 37 -6.17 -1.78 -4.35
N ILE A 38 -5.60 -2.99 -4.37
CA ILE A 38 -4.58 -3.40 -3.39
C ILE A 38 -3.30 -2.56 -3.54
N MET A 39 -2.84 -2.31 -4.76
CA MET A 39 -1.67 -1.45 -5.01
C MET A 39 -1.88 -0.02 -4.53
N LEU A 40 -3.08 0.56 -4.70
CA LEU A 40 -3.40 1.93 -4.33
C LEU A 40 -3.59 2.15 -2.81
N GLN A 41 -3.64 1.07 -2.01
CA GLN A 41 -3.69 1.19 -0.55
C GLN A 41 -2.44 1.90 -0.01
N GLN A 42 -2.58 3.14 0.44
CA GLN A 42 -1.46 3.95 0.97
C GLN A 42 -0.30 4.11 -0.04
N THR A 43 -0.58 4.08 -1.33
CA THR A 43 0.40 4.31 -2.40
C THR A 43 -0.15 5.32 -3.39
N GLN A 44 0.71 6.19 -3.92
CA GLN A 44 0.30 7.22 -4.87
C GLN A 44 0.04 6.62 -6.26
N VAL A 45 -0.93 7.20 -6.98
CA VAL A 45 -1.29 6.78 -8.35
C VAL A 45 -0.07 6.79 -9.28
N ALA A 46 0.77 7.82 -9.20
CA ALA A 46 1.98 7.93 -10.03
C ALA A 46 2.91 6.73 -9.85
N THR A 47 3.14 6.29 -8.60
CA THR A 47 3.93 5.09 -8.32
C THR A 47 3.24 3.84 -8.87
N VAL A 48 1.92 3.70 -8.70
CA VAL A 48 1.21 2.48 -9.15
C VAL A 48 1.22 2.36 -10.69
N LEU A 49 1.24 3.48 -11.42
CA LEU A 49 1.33 3.48 -12.89
C LEU A 49 2.59 2.74 -13.40
N ASP A 50 3.69 2.76 -12.65
CA ASP A 50 4.94 2.09 -13.04
C ASP A 50 4.92 0.58 -12.73
N TYR A 51 4.14 0.15 -11.74
CA TYR A 51 4.15 -1.26 -11.28
C TYR A 51 3.01 -2.08 -11.86
N TYR A 52 1.84 -1.47 -12.02
CA TYR A 52 0.64 -2.18 -12.45
C TYR A 52 0.80 -2.89 -13.81
N PRO A 53 1.37 -2.26 -14.86
CA PRO A 53 1.57 -2.93 -16.15
C PRO A 53 2.54 -4.11 -16.05
N ARG A 54 3.63 -3.98 -15.29
CA ARG A 54 4.63 -5.04 -15.08
C ARG A 54 4.03 -6.26 -14.39
N PHE A 55 3.13 -6.03 -13.43
CA PHE A 55 2.38 -7.10 -12.78
C PHE A 55 1.45 -7.83 -13.74
N LEU A 56 0.71 -7.11 -14.58
CA LEU A 56 -0.18 -7.74 -15.56
C LEU A 56 0.58 -8.43 -16.70
N GLU A 57 1.76 -7.94 -17.07
CA GLU A 57 2.62 -8.60 -18.05
C GLU A 57 3.10 -9.96 -17.53
N LYS A 58 3.59 -10.00 -16.28
CA LYS A 58 4.09 -11.23 -15.66
C LYS A 58 2.96 -12.16 -15.19
N PHE A 59 1.87 -11.60 -14.68
CA PHE A 59 0.73 -12.31 -14.13
C PHE A 59 -0.57 -11.78 -14.80
N PRO A 60 -0.86 -12.18 -16.05
CA PRO A 60 -2.03 -11.66 -16.77
C PRO A 60 -3.37 -12.09 -16.19
N THR A 61 -3.39 -13.16 -15.38
CA THR A 61 -4.61 -13.70 -14.76
C THR A 61 -4.42 -14.03 -13.28
N VAL A 62 -5.52 -14.13 -12.54
CA VAL A 62 -5.48 -14.55 -11.13
C VAL A 62 -4.88 -15.95 -10.96
N GLN A 63 -5.08 -16.85 -11.94
CA GLN A 63 -4.50 -18.19 -11.96
C GLN A 63 -2.97 -18.13 -12.06
N THR A 64 -2.44 -17.31 -12.98
CA THR A 64 -0.98 -17.14 -13.11
C THR A 64 -0.36 -16.53 -11.86
N LEU A 65 -1.05 -15.58 -11.22
CA LEU A 65 -0.61 -15.00 -9.94
C LEU A 65 -0.65 -16.04 -8.81
N ALA A 66 -1.72 -16.82 -8.70
CA ALA A 66 -1.90 -17.82 -7.65
C ALA A 66 -0.85 -18.94 -7.72
N ALA A 67 -0.51 -19.40 -8.92
CA ALA A 67 0.47 -20.44 -9.17
C ALA A 67 1.92 -19.99 -9.04
N ALA A 68 2.18 -18.67 -9.06
CA ALA A 68 3.53 -18.14 -9.00
C ALA A 68 4.21 -18.44 -7.65
N PRO A 69 5.53 -18.67 -7.62
CA PRO A 69 6.30 -18.67 -6.39
C PRO A 69 6.16 -17.32 -5.67
N GLN A 70 5.98 -17.34 -4.35
CA GLN A 70 5.79 -16.12 -3.56
C GLN A 70 6.96 -15.13 -3.73
N ASP A 71 8.18 -15.63 -3.93
CA ASP A 71 9.37 -14.80 -4.09
C ASP A 71 9.37 -14.00 -5.39
N GLU A 72 8.80 -14.54 -6.47
CA GLU A 72 8.60 -13.79 -7.71
C GLU A 72 7.60 -12.64 -7.51
N VAL A 73 6.51 -12.91 -6.77
CA VAL A 73 5.50 -11.88 -6.45
C VAL A 73 6.10 -10.78 -5.58
N LEU A 74 6.91 -11.14 -4.57
CA LEU A 74 7.57 -10.18 -3.68
C LEU A 74 8.66 -9.39 -4.38
N SER A 75 9.42 -10.02 -5.28
CA SER A 75 10.43 -9.36 -6.11
C SER A 75 9.77 -8.30 -7.01
N LEU A 76 8.66 -8.63 -7.67
CA LEU A 76 7.95 -7.67 -8.51
C LEU A 76 7.29 -6.53 -7.71
N TRP A 77 6.90 -6.78 -6.45
CA TRP A 77 6.34 -5.79 -5.52
C TRP A 77 7.42 -4.91 -4.86
N ALA A 78 8.70 -5.27 -4.95
CA ALA A 78 9.79 -4.55 -4.30
C ALA A 78 9.78 -3.06 -4.67
N GLY A 79 9.73 -2.20 -3.65
CA GLY A 79 9.62 -0.75 -3.82
C GLY A 79 8.22 -0.15 -3.65
N LEU A 80 7.13 -0.92 -3.75
CA LEU A 80 5.77 -0.42 -3.46
C LEU A 80 5.49 -0.24 -1.95
N GLY A 81 6.33 -0.85 -1.09
CA GLY A 81 6.15 -0.82 0.36
C GLY A 81 4.94 -1.62 0.86
N TYR A 82 4.81 -1.70 2.19
CA TYR A 82 3.77 -2.50 2.89
C TYR A 82 3.65 -3.93 2.33
N TYR A 83 4.74 -4.70 2.39
CA TYR A 83 4.87 -6.04 1.81
C TYR A 83 3.87 -7.09 2.32
N SER A 84 3.19 -6.83 3.44
CA SER A 84 2.03 -7.63 3.83
C SER A 84 0.93 -7.60 2.78
N ARG A 85 0.77 -6.50 2.03
CA ARG A 85 -0.18 -6.41 0.91
C ARG A 85 0.15 -7.40 -0.19
N ALA A 86 1.41 -7.52 -0.60
CA ALA A 86 1.84 -8.48 -1.63
C ALA A 86 1.56 -9.93 -1.20
N ARG A 87 1.87 -10.27 0.05
CA ARG A 87 1.61 -11.61 0.58
C ARG A 87 0.12 -11.90 0.69
N ASN A 88 -0.66 -10.93 1.16
CA ASN A 88 -2.12 -11.08 1.25
C ASN A 88 -2.76 -11.15 -0.14
N LEU A 89 -2.28 -10.35 -1.11
CA LEU A 89 -2.68 -10.41 -2.51
C LEU A 89 -2.45 -11.82 -3.07
N HIS A 90 -1.25 -12.37 -2.88
CA HIS A 90 -0.92 -13.71 -3.37
C HIS A 90 -1.80 -14.80 -2.73
N LYS A 91 -1.97 -14.76 -1.42
CA LYS A 91 -2.90 -15.66 -0.70
C LYS A 91 -4.34 -15.51 -1.17
N ALA A 92 -4.81 -14.29 -1.40
CA ALA A 92 -6.14 -14.04 -1.91
C ALA A 92 -6.31 -14.53 -3.36
N ALA A 93 -5.27 -14.44 -4.22
CA ALA A 93 -5.30 -15.06 -5.54
C ALA A 93 -5.49 -16.58 -5.44
N GLN A 94 -4.77 -17.23 -4.52
CA GLN A 94 -4.92 -18.67 -4.23
C GLN A 94 -6.34 -18.99 -3.74
N GLN A 95 -6.87 -18.20 -2.79
CA GLN A 95 -8.26 -18.35 -2.33
C GLN A 95 -9.28 -18.20 -3.48
N VAL A 96 -9.08 -17.26 -4.41
CA VAL A 96 -9.96 -17.09 -5.57
C VAL A 96 -9.95 -18.33 -6.46
N VAL A 97 -8.78 -18.93 -6.68
CA VAL A 97 -8.66 -20.17 -7.46
C VAL A 97 -9.30 -21.35 -6.73
N GLU A 98 -8.96 -21.56 -5.46
CA GLU A 98 -9.37 -22.71 -4.67
C GLU A 98 -10.86 -22.70 -4.28
N GLN A 99 -11.38 -21.53 -3.88
CA GLN A 99 -12.72 -21.40 -3.29
C GLN A 99 -13.77 -20.91 -4.30
N PHE A 100 -13.34 -20.21 -5.35
CA PHE A 100 -14.23 -19.59 -6.35
C PHE A 100 -13.91 -19.99 -7.80
N GLY A 101 -13.14 -21.06 -8.00
CA GLY A 101 -12.85 -21.62 -9.33
C GLY A 101 -12.10 -20.66 -10.26
N GLY A 102 -11.33 -19.72 -9.70
CA GLY A 102 -10.58 -18.73 -10.46
C GLY A 102 -11.41 -17.55 -10.98
N THR A 103 -12.64 -17.40 -10.49
CA THR A 103 -13.52 -16.26 -10.81
C THR A 103 -13.78 -15.45 -9.55
N PHE A 104 -13.62 -14.12 -9.62
CA PHE A 104 -13.94 -13.26 -8.47
C PHE A 104 -15.44 -13.29 -8.17
N PRO A 105 -15.85 -13.47 -6.90
CA PRO A 105 -17.26 -13.40 -6.54
C PRO A 105 -17.80 -11.97 -6.71
N SER A 106 -19.08 -11.85 -7.08
CA SER A 106 -19.73 -10.56 -7.31
C SER A 106 -20.35 -9.93 -6.06
N GLU A 107 -20.43 -10.69 -4.96
CA GLU A 107 -21.03 -10.23 -3.70
C GLU A 107 -19.97 -9.69 -2.75
N ARG A 108 -20.25 -8.54 -2.14
CA ARG A 108 -19.30 -7.86 -1.23
C ARG A 108 -18.89 -8.77 -0.06
N LYS A 109 -19.84 -9.51 0.51
CA LYS A 109 -19.58 -10.40 1.65
C LYS A 109 -18.56 -11.48 1.32
N ASP A 110 -18.62 -12.04 0.12
CA ASP A 110 -17.70 -13.07 -0.34
C ASP A 110 -16.31 -12.46 -0.63
N LEU A 111 -16.28 -11.29 -1.28
CA LEU A 111 -15.03 -10.56 -1.50
C LEU A 111 -14.31 -10.19 -0.18
N GLU A 112 -15.06 -9.85 0.87
CA GLU A 112 -14.51 -9.55 2.21
C GLU A 112 -13.87 -10.76 2.90
N THR A 113 -14.13 -11.99 2.43
CA THR A 113 -13.45 -13.20 2.94
C THR A 113 -12.01 -13.35 2.43
N LEU A 114 -11.68 -12.65 1.34
CA LEU A 114 -10.35 -12.71 0.73
C LEU A 114 -9.31 -11.99 1.59
N CYS A 115 -8.13 -12.58 1.71
CA CYS A 115 -7.04 -12.05 2.52
C CYS A 115 -6.65 -10.63 2.08
N GLY A 116 -6.68 -9.68 3.02
CA GLY A 116 -6.33 -8.28 2.74
C GLY A 116 -7.41 -7.46 2.02
N VAL A 117 -8.58 -8.03 1.77
CA VAL A 117 -9.72 -7.32 1.19
C VAL A 117 -10.66 -6.86 2.31
N GLY A 118 -10.60 -5.56 2.63
CA GLY A 118 -11.55 -4.94 3.55
C GLY A 118 -12.81 -4.46 2.84
N ARG A 119 -13.82 -4.07 3.63
CA ARG A 119 -15.12 -3.58 3.15
C ARG A 119 -15.05 -2.57 2.00
N SER A 120 -14.19 -1.55 2.10
CA SER A 120 -14.08 -0.53 1.07
C SER A 120 -13.48 -1.06 -0.24
N THR A 121 -12.52 -1.98 -0.17
CA THR A 121 -11.94 -2.61 -1.37
C THR A 121 -12.93 -3.56 -2.02
N ALA A 122 -13.63 -4.38 -1.23
CA ALA A 122 -14.71 -5.24 -1.73
C ALA A 122 -15.81 -4.42 -2.43
N ALA A 123 -16.24 -3.31 -1.81
CA ALA A 123 -17.21 -2.40 -2.40
C ALA A 123 -16.72 -1.75 -3.71
N ALA A 124 -15.44 -1.39 -3.80
CA ALA A 124 -14.85 -0.85 -5.03
C ALA A 124 -14.90 -1.89 -6.17
N ILE A 125 -14.51 -3.14 -5.90
CA ILE A 125 -14.57 -4.24 -6.88
C ILE A 125 -16.02 -4.46 -7.35
N CYS A 126 -16.96 -4.53 -6.40
CA CYS A 126 -18.41 -4.61 -6.65
C CYS A 126 -18.91 -3.50 -7.57
N ALA A 127 -18.56 -2.25 -7.28
CA ALA A 127 -19.04 -1.10 -8.04
C ALA A 127 -18.43 -1.05 -9.46
N PHE A 128 -17.12 -1.28 -9.60
CA PHE A 128 -16.44 -1.15 -10.89
C PHE A 128 -16.62 -2.35 -11.82
N SER A 129 -16.59 -3.56 -11.27
CA SER A 129 -16.59 -4.79 -12.07
C SER A 129 -18.00 -5.33 -12.30
N PHE A 130 -18.91 -5.10 -11.35
CA PHE A 130 -20.24 -5.72 -11.32
C PHE A 130 -21.40 -4.71 -11.24
N ASN A 131 -21.12 -3.40 -11.28
CA ASN A 131 -22.11 -2.33 -11.16
C ASN A 131 -23.03 -2.45 -9.93
N ARG A 132 -22.56 -3.12 -8.86
CA ARG A 132 -23.35 -3.29 -7.63
C ARG A 132 -23.39 -1.99 -6.85
N ARG A 133 -24.55 -1.70 -6.23
CA ARG A 133 -24.78 -0.52 -5.39
C ARG A 133 -24.10 -0.65 -4.03
N GLU A 134 -22.79 -0.51 -4.04
CA GLU A 134 -21.91 -0.56 -2.88
C GLU A 134 -21.06 0.71 -2.81
N THR A 135 -20.96 1.30 -1.62
CA THR A 135 -20.21 2.55 -1.42
C THR A 135 -18.82 2.26 -0.87
N ILE A 136 -17.85 3.11 -1.17
CA ILE A 136 -16.50 3.06 -0.62
C ILE A 136 -16.35 4.05 0.54
N LEU A 137 -15.35 3.85 1.40
CA LEU A 137 -15.07 4.79 2.50
C LEU A 137 -13.58 4.84 2.86
N ASP A 138 -12.75 5.16 1.86
CA ASP A 138 -11.33 5.42 2.06
C ASP A 138 -11.08 6.77 2.76
N GLY A 139 -9.81 7.12 3.00
CA GLY A 139 -9.45 8.39 3.63
C GLY A 139 -9.85 9.64 2.84
N ASN A 140 -9.99 9.52 1.51
CA ASN A 140 -10.44 10.60 0.64
C ASN A 140 -11.94 10.82 0.77
N VAL A 141 -12.74 9.76 0.69
CA VAL A 141 -14.19 9.80 0.84
C VAL A 141 -14.58 10.26 2.24
N LYS A 142 -13.96 9.72 3.30
CA LYS A 142 -14.19 10.18 4.68
C LYS A 142 -14.05 11.69 4.81
N ARG A 143 -13.00 12.26 4.21
CA ARG A 143 -12.76 13.71 4.24
C ARG A 143 -13.81 14.49 3.46
N VAL A 144 -14.19 14.02 2.26
CA VAL A 144 -15.26 14.64 1.47
C VAL A 144 -16.56 14.66 2.26
N LEU A 145 -16.99 13.52 2.81
CA LEU A 145 -18.24 13.40 3.54
C LEU A 145 -18.25 14.24 4.83
N CYS A 146 -17.15 14.21 5.60
CA CYS A 146 -17.02 15.06 6.78
C CYS A 146 -17.15 16.55 6.44
N ARG A 147 -16.59 17.00 5.32
CA ARG A 147 -16.66 18.41 4.92
C ARG A 147 -18.01 18.79 4.34
N VAL A 148 -18.52 18.02 3.38
CA VAL A 148 -19.78 18.34 2.71
C VAL A 148 -20.93 18.39 3.72
N PHE A 149 -20.98 17.45 4.66
CA PHE A 149 -22.07 17.31 5.63
C PHE A 149 -21.71 17.79 7.05
N ALA A 150 -20.59 18.51 7.20
CA ALA A 150 -20.07 18.98 8.50
C ALA A 150 -20.05 17.90 9.61
N ARG A 151 -19.74 16.64 9.26
CA ARG A 151 -19.62 15.55 10.25
C ARG A 151 -18.34 15.76 11.05
N ASP A 152 -18.53 16.19 12.29
CA ASP A 152 -17.44 16.53 13.18
C ASP A 152 -17.07 15.36 14.12
N GLY A 153 -16.02 14.65 13.77
CA GLY A 153 -15.53 13.53 14.55
C GLY A 153 -14.24 12.95 13.98
N ASN A 154 -13.67 11.99 14.70
CA ASN A 154 -12.44 11.30 14.32
C ASN A 154 -12.78 10.08 13.43
N PRO A 155 -12.38 10.04 12.15
CA PRO A 155 -12.67 8.90 11.27
C PRO A 155 -11.97 7.58 11.62
N GLN A 156 -11.14 7.58 12.67
CA GLN A 156 -10.53 6.38 13.26
C GLN A 156 -11.34 5.86 14.48
N ASP A 157 -12.27 6.64 15.02
CA ASP A 157 -13.22 6.14 16.02
C ASP A 157 -14.25 5.25 15.33
N LYS A 158 -14.48 4.05 15.87
CA LYS A 158 -15.32 3.05 15.19
C LYS A 158 -16.78 3.47 15.11
N LYS A 159 -17.31 4.09 16.16
CA LYS A 159 -18.70 4.56 16.19
C LYS A 159 -18.91 5.67 15.16
N PHE A 160 -17.99 6.64 15.10
CA PHE A 160 -18.03 7.70 14.11
C PHE A 160 -17.82 7.18 12.69
N GLU A 161 -16.87 6.26 12.46
CA GLU A 161 -16.68 5.61 11.17
C GLU A 161 -17.95 4.91 10.69
N ASN A 162 -18.66 4.18 11.57
CA ASN A 162 -19.93 3.54 11.22
C ASN A 162 -21.00 4.57 10.83
N SER A 163 -21.05 5.74 11.48
CA SER A 163 -21.97 6.82 11.08
C SER A 163 -21.66 7.39 9.68
N LEU A 164 -20.38 7.38 9.27
CA LEU A 164 -19.96 7.76 7.92
C LEU A 164 -20.32 6.68 6.89
N TRP A 165 -20.27 5.40 7.26
CA TRP A 165 -20.77 4.32 6.41
C TRP A 165 -22.26 4.47 6.12
N THR A 166 -23.08 4.67 7.16
CA THR A 166 -24.52 4.90 6.99
C THR A 166 -24.82 6.12 6.12
N LEU A 167 -24.05 7.20 6.27
CA LEU A 167 -24.15 8.36 5.40
C LEU A 167 -23.74 8.03 3.96
N ALA A 168 -22.64 7.31 3.75
CA ALA A 168 -22.17 6.96 2.42
C ALA A 168 -23.15 6.04 1.67
N GLU A 169 -23.85 5.16 2.40
CA GLU A 169 -24.91 4.28 1.88
C GLU A 169 -26.15 5.06 1.45
N SER A 170 -26.56 6.08 2.24
CA SER A 170 -27.73 6.90 1.91
C SER A 170 -27.54 7.83 0.71
N LEU A 171 -26.30 7.98 0.25
CA LEU A 171 -25.91 8.84 -0.88
C LEU A 171 -25.72 8.08 -2.19
N LEU A 172 -25.93 6.76 -2.21
CA LEU A 172 -25.79 5.94 -3.41
C LEU A 172 -26.76 6.40 -4.52
N PRO A 173 -26.34 6.38 -5.80
CA PRO A 173 -27.27 6.60 -6.91
C PRO A 173 -28.36 5.52 -6.94
N SER A 174 -29.49 5.82 -7.57
CA SER A 174 -30.58 4.86 -7.75
C SER A 174 -30.21 3.77 -8.76
N GLU A 175 -29.55 4.15 -9.85
CA GLU A 175 -29.22 3.26 -10.95
C GLU A 175 -27.86 2.57 -10.77
N ASN A 176 -27.84 1.25 -10.96
CA ASN A 176 -26.62 0.44 -10.91
C ASN A 176 -25.58 0.89 -11.94
N ALA A 177 -26.02 1.31 -13.13
CA ALA A 177 -25.13 1.72 -14.23
C ALA A 177 -24.28 2.96 -13.91
N ASP A 178 -24.71 3.79 -12.95
CA ASP A 178 -23.97 4.98 -12.53
C ASP A 178 -22.93 4.69 -11.45
N MET A 179 -22.90 3.47 -10.88
CA MET A 179 -21.99 3.12 -9.80
C MET A 179 -20.50 3.32 -10.13
N PRO A 180 -19.98 2.92 -11.32
CA PRO A 180 -18.59 3.18 -11.66
C PRO A 180 -18.22 4.68 -11.65
N ALA A 181 -19.08 5.53 -12.25
CA ALA A 181 -18.86 6.97 -12.31
C ALA A 181 -18.97 7.62 -10.93
N TYR A 182 -19.93 7.19 -10.11
CA TYR A 182 -20.11 7.66 -8.74
C TYR A 182 -18.89 7.29 -7.86
N THR A 183 -18.47 6.03 -7.87
CA THR A 183 -17.34 5.53 -7.06
C THR A 183 -16.03 6.19 -7.48
N GLN A 184 -15.73 6.25 -8.79
CA GLN A 184 -14.56 6.98 -9.28
C GLN A 184 -14.64 8.47 -8.92
N GLY A 185 -15.84 9.06 -8.99
CA GLY A 185 -16.07 10.46 -8.67
C GLY A 185 -15.73 10.77 -7.21
N LEU A 186 -16.10 9.88 -6.28
CA LEU A 186 -15.76 10.03 -4.86
C LEU A 186 -14.23 10.03 -4.65
N MET A 187 -13.54 9.09 -5.29
CA MET A 187 -12.08 8.97 -5.23
C MET A 187 -11.40 10.21 -5.84
N ASP A 188 -11.80 10.61 -7.04
CA ASP A 188 -11.23 11.73 -7.78
C ASP A 188 -11.48 13.06 -7.09
N LEU A 189 -12.70 13.30 -6.61
CA LEU A 189 -13.07 14.50 -5.88
C LEU A 189 -12.18 14.68 -4.65
N GLY A 190 -12.00 13.62 -3.86
CA GLY A 190 -11.14 13.67 -2.70
C GLY A 190 -9.66 13.85 -3.06
N ALA A 191 -9.17 13.15 -4.08
CA ALA A 191 -7.77 13.17 -4.46
C ALA A 191 -7.32 14.49 -5.10
N THR A 192 -8.16 15.10 -5.95
CA THR A 192 -7.73 16.21 -6.84
C THR A 192 -8.28 17.57 -6.42
N VAL A 193 -9.50 17.63 -5.86
CA VAL A 193 -10.20 18.88 -5.56
C VAL A 193 -10.33 19.12 -4.06
N CYS A 194 -11.01 18.22 -3.33
CA CYS A 194 -11.20 18.29 -1.88
C CYS A 194 -9.95 17.77 -1.14
N LYS A 195 -8.78 18.33 -1.48
CA LYS A 195 -7.48 17.95 -0.94
C LYS A 195 -7.37 18.19 0.57
N ARG A 196 -6.50 17.45 1.25
CA ARG A 196 -6.25 17.59 2.70
C ARG A 196 -5.93 19.04 3.07
N ALA A 197 -4.94 19.64 2.39
CA ALA A 197 -4.58 21.05 2.52
C ALA A 197 -4.98 21.81 1.25
N LYS A 198 -5.35 23.08 1.41
CA LYS A 198 -5.71 24.00 0.31
C LYS A 198 -6.69 23.37 -0.70
N PRO A 199 -7.91 22.94 -0.26
CA PRO A 199 -8.90 22.39 -1.17
C PRO A 199 -9.35 23.41 -2.21
N LEU A 200 -9.61 22.94 -3.44
CA LEU A 200 -10.02 23.78 -4.57
C LEU A 200 -11.53 24.04 -4.53
N CYS A 201 -12.03 24.65 -3.44
CA CYS A 201 -13.46 24.78 -3.18
C CYS A 201 -14.24 25.55 -4.27
N ARG A 202 -13.60 26.40 -5.07
CA ARG A 202 -14.23 27.09 -6.20
C ARG A 202 -14.54 26.15 -7.38
N GLN A 203 -13.79 25.07 -7.53
CA GLN A 203 -13.92 24.08 -8.60
C GLN A 203 -14.71 22.84 -8.15
N CYS A 204 -15.18 22.83 -6.89
CA CYS A 204 -15.83 21.67 -6.30
C CYS A 204 -17.31 21.59 -6.71
N PRO A 205 -17.81 20.44 -7.22
CA PRO A 205 -19.22 20.27 -7.58
C PRO A 205 -20.17 20.33 -6.38
N MET A 206 -19.63 20.26 -5.16
CA MET A 206 -20.38 20.34 -3.89
C MET A 206 -20.27 21.71 -3.23
N ALA A 207 -19.67 22.71 -3.87
CA ALA A 207 -19.29 23.96 -3.23
C ALA A 207 -20.45 24.80 -2.68
N ASP A 208 -21.64 24.67 -3.25
CA ASP A 208 -22.88 25.34 -2.83
C ASP A 208 -23.57 24.61 -1.67
N ILE A 209 -23.45 23.29 -1.60
CA ILE A 209 -24.04 22.45 -0.55
C ILE A 209 -23.08 22.10 0.60
N CYS A 210 -21.78 22.42 0.48
CA CYS A 210 -20.77 22.01 1.45
C CYS A 210 -20.85 22.85 2.74
N GLU A 211 -21.31 22.22 3.82
CA GLU A 211 -21.51 22.87 5.12
C GLU A 211 -20.20 23.30 5.77
N ALA A 212 -19.12 22.51 5.68
CA ALA A 212 -17.83 22.94 6.20
C ALA A 212 -17.26 24.15 5.45
N LYS A 213 -17.58 24.33 4.16
CA LYS A 213 -17.20 25.53 3.42
C LYS A 213 -17.99 26.74 3.93
N LYS A 214 -19.31 26.61 4.09
CA LYS A 214 -20.17 27.68 4.65
C LYS A 214 -19.73 28.12 6.04
N GLN A 215 -19.26 27.18 6.86
CA GLN A 215 -18.80 27.40 8.23
C GLN A 215 -17.29 27.76 8.33
N ASN A 216 -16.55 27.80 7.22
CA ASN A 216 -15.08 27.98 7.20
C ASN A 216 -14.26 26.89 7.93
N ARG A 217 -14.81 25.67 8.08
CA ARG A 217 -14.21 24.54 8.83
C ARG A 217 -13.52 23.49 7.96
N THR A 218 -13.26 23.79 6.69
CA THR A 218 -12.62 22.82 5.78
C THR A 218 -11.20 22.41 6.21
N ALA A 219 -10.48 23.29 6.93
CA ALA A 219 -9.16 23.00 7.48
C ALA A 219 -9.21 22.11 8.74
N GLU A 220 -10.31 22.17 9.49
CA GLU A 220 -10.53 21.42 10.73
C GLU A 220 -11.04 20.00 10.47
N LEU A 221 -11.89 19.83 9.46
CA LEU A 221 -12.60 18.58 9.21
C LEU A 221 -11.89 17.70 8.17
N PRO A 222 -11.78 16.38 8.42
CA PRO A 222 -12.17 15.68 9.66
C PRO A 222 -11.19 15.89 10.81
N ARG A 223 -11.64 15.72 12.07
CA ARG A 223 -10.73 15.81 13.23
C ARG A 223 -9.63 14.76 13.11
N LYS A 224 -8.40 15.18 13.30
CA LYS A 224 -7.25 14.28 13.33
C LYS A 224 -7.11 13.67 14.72
N LYS A 225 -6.71 12.41 14.78
CA LYS A 225 -6.10 11.87 16.00
C LYS A 225 -4.75 12.54 16.21
N THR A 226 -4.42 12.87 17.46
CA THR A 226 -3.04 13.21 17.84
C THR A 226 -2.12 12.09 17.38
N ALA A 227 -1.09 12.41 16.60
CA ALA A 227 -0.12 11.41 16.18
C ALA A 227 0.55 10.84 17.42
N ALA A 228 0.61 9.51 17.53
CA ALA A 228 1.42 8.87 18.55
C ALA A 228 2.90 9.19 18.29
N GLU A 229 3.67 9.24 19.36
CA GLU A 229 5.13 9.28 19.24
C GLU A 229 5.60 8.07 18.44
N VAL A 230 6.51 8.30 17.49
CA VAL A 230 7.05 7.24 16.63
C VAL A 230 8.35 6.77 17.28
N PRO A 231 8.38 5.58 17.91
CA PRO A 231 9.58 5.11 18.59
C PRO A 231 10.71 4.84 17.60
N THR A 232 11.93 5.13 18.04
CA THR A 232 13.16 4.79 17.32
C THR A 232 13.55 3.34 17.62
N LEU A 233 13.90 2.58 16.57
CA LEU A 233 14.42 1.23 16.67
C LEU A 233 15.84 1.19 16.10
N PRO A 234 16.88 0.92 16.91
CA PRO A 234 18.21 0.64 16.38
C PRO A 234 18.21 -0.71 15.67
N LEU A 235 18.86 -0.75 14.50
CA LEU A 235 19.13 -1.95 13.74
C LEU A 235 20.61 -1.96 13.35
N TYR A 236 21.22 -3.13 13.43
CA TYR A 236 22.61 -3.33 13.05
C TYR A 236 22.64 -4.32 11.88
N TRP A 237 23.17 -3.88 10.75
CA TRP A 237 23.32 -4.71 9.56
C TRP A 237 24.72 -5.29 9.50
N LEU A 238 24.80 -6.57 9.23
CA LEU A 238 26.05 -7.26 8.99
C LEU A 238 26.18 -7.53 7.49
N ILE A 239 27.03 -6.74 6.80
CA ILE A 239 27.31 -6.87 5.38
C ILE A 239 28.56 -7.73 5.22
N VAL A 240 28.39 -9.02 4.94
CA VAL A 240 29.52 -9.93 4.75
C VAL A 240 29.69 -10.23 3.27
N ARG A 241 30.92 -10.05 2.78
CA ARG A 241 31.33 -10.38 1.41
C ARG A 241 32.24 -11.60 1.41
N ASN A 242 31.98 -12.55 0.51
CA ASN A 242 32.91 -13.65 0.24
C ASN A 242 33.99 -13.22 -0.79
N ARG A 243 34.93 -14.12 -1.09
CA ARG A 243 36.05 -13.85 -2.03
C ARG A 243 35.58 -13.50 -3.45
N ASP A 244 34.41 -13.99 -3.86
CA ASP A 244 33.80 -13.69 -5.16
C ASP A 244 33.00 -12.38 -5.16
N GLY A 245 33.01 -11.64 -4.05
CA GLY A 245 32.24 -10.41 -3.86
C GLY A 245 30.74 -10.64 -3.66
N ALA A 246 30.29 -11.89 -3.46
CA ALA A 246 28.90 -12.20 -3.15
C ALA A 246 28.57 -11.81 -1.70
N ILE A 247 27.34 -11.34 -1.49
CA ILE A 247 26.85 -10.81 -0.22
C ILE A 247 25.92 -11.83 0.42
N LEU A 248 26.08 -12.04 1.72
CA LEU A 248 25.20 -12.89 2.51
C LEU A 248 23.81 -12.24 2.69
N LEU A 249 22.77 -12.95 2.27
CA LEU A 249 21.37 -12.59 2.51
C LEU A 249 20.64 -13.69 3.27
N GLU A 250 19.69 -13.27 4.09
CA GLU A 250 18.73 -14.13 4.79
C GLU A 250 17.30 -13.71 4.45
N LYS A 251 16.42 -14.70 4.37
CA LYS A 251 14.99 -14.45 4.21
C LYS A 251 14.39 -14.07 5.56
N ARG A 252 13.85 -12.86 5.65
CA ARG A 252 13.19 -12.33 6.86
C ARG A 252 11.94 -13.16 7.19
N PRO A 253 11.65 -13.44 8.48
CA PRO A 253 10.42 -14.10 8.89
C PRO A 253 9.17 -13.41 8.31
N ALA A 254 8.08 -14.15 8.09
CA ALA A 254 6.87 -13.58 7.48
C ALA A 254 6.20 -12.47 8.32
N LYS A 255 6.48 -12.41 9.63
CA LYS A 255 6.02 -11.38 10.55
C LYS A 255 7.17 -10.44 10.92
N GLY A 256 6.83 -9.16 11.17
CA GLY A 256 7.80 -8.13 11.56
C GLY A 256 8.28 -7.26 10.41
N ILE A 257 9.36 -6.50 10.66
CA ILE A 257 9.92 -5.54 9.71
C ILE A 257 10.44 -6.27 8.47
N TRP A 258 9.99 -5.80 7.30
CA TRP A 258 10.28 -6.35 5.97
C TRP A 258 9.97 -7.83 5.82
N GLY A 259 8.95 -8.33 6.52
CA GLY A 259 8.72 -9.78 6.57
C GLY A 259 8.54 -10.42 5.20
N GLY A 260 9.23 -11.53 4.96
CA GLY A 260 9.27 -12.25 3.69
C GLY A 260 10.29 -11.74 2.67
N LEU A 261 10.91 -10.57 2.87
CA LEU A 261 11.98 -10.05 2.00
C LEU A 261 13.33 -10.68 2.34
N TYR A 262 14.26 -10.54 1.41
CA TYR A 262 15.67 -10.84 1.64
C TYR A 262 16.38 -9.62 2.20
N CYS A 263 17.16 -9.81 3.26
CA CYS A 263 17.93 -8.75 3.89
C CYS A 263 19.27 -9.35 4.31
N VAL A 264 20.29 -8.51 4.42
CA VAL A 264 21.50 -8.86 5.17
C VAL A 264 21.14 -9.23 6.62
N PRO A 265 21.92 -10.09 7.30
CA PRO A 265 21.69 -10.39 8.71
C PRO A 265 21.53 -9.08 9.51
N CYS A 266 20.42 -8.99 10.25
CA CYS A 266 19.92 -7.73 10.80
C CYS A 266 19.47 -7.93 12.24
N PHE A 267 20.07 -7.18 13.16
CA PHE A 267 19.92 -7.38 14.61
C PHE A 267 19.44 -6.11 15.29
N GLU A 268 18.75 -6.26 16.43
CA GLU A 268 18.34 -5.13 17.27
C GLU A 268 19.40 -4.77 18.34
N SER A 269 20.50 -5.53 18.41
CA SER A 269 21.62 -5.31 19.32
C SER A 269 22.97 -5.61 18.67
N LEU A 270 24.02 -4.89 19.10
CA LEU A 270 25.41 -5.16 18.69
C LEU A 270 25.88 -6.55 19.12
N ASN A 271 25.48 -7.01 20.31
CA ASN A 271 25.83 -8.37 20.77
C ASN A 271 25.28 -9.42 19.81
N GLY A 272 24.03 -9.28 19.36
CA GLY A 272 23.43 -10.22 18.39
C GLY A 272 24.18 -10.22 17.05
N LEU A 273 24.66 -9.05 16.60
CA LEU A 273 25.49 -8.95 15.41
C LEU A 273 26.84 -9.64 15.62
N SER A 274 27.53 -9.36 16.73
CA SER A 274 28.84 -9.93 17.06
C SER A 274 28.78 -11.45 17.19
N ASP A 275 27.78 -11.98 17.89
CA ASP A 275 27.58 -13.42 18.07
C ASP A 275 27.36 -14.14 16.74
N PHE A 276 26.64 -13.49 15.81
CA PHE A 276 26.41 -14.04 14.48
C PHE A 276 27.65 -13.92 13.58
N ALA A 277 28.36 -12.79 13.63
CA ALA A 277 29.60 -12.55 12.89
C ALA A 277 30.70 -13.57 13.24
N ALA A 278 30.74 -14.03 14.50
CA ALA A 278 31.68 -15.06 14.95
C ALA A 278 31.55 -16.38 14.16
N LYS A 279 30.37 -16.70 13.62
CA LYS A 279 30.16 -17.88 12.74
C LYS A 279 30.96 -17.80 11.43
N PHE A 280 31.33 -16.59 11.02
CA PHE A 280 32.14 -16.31 9.84
C PHE A 280 33.60 -15.99 10.18
N SER A 281 34.01 -16.29 11.42
CA SER A 281 35.34 -15.94 11.94
C SER A 281 35.64 -14.44 11.88
N LEU A 282 34.61 -13.60 12.03
CA LEU A 282 34.71 -12.16 12.11
C LEU A 282 34.48 -11.69 13.55
N THR A 283 35.33 -10.77 14.01
CA THR A 283 35.13 -10.00 15.23
C THR A 283 34.73 -8.57 14.91
N MET A 284 34.28 -7.81 15.92
CA MET A 284 33.99 -6.38 15.73
C MET A 284 35.19 -5.56 15.21
N ALA A 285 36.43 -6.00 15.46
CA ALA A 285 37.62 -5.33 14.97
C ALA A 285 37.95 -5.65 13.50
N ASP A 286 37.36 -6.72 12.96
CA ASP A 286 37.52 -7.13 11.55
C ASP A 286 36.44 -6.53 10.63
N MET A 287 35.59 -5.66 11.19
CA MET A 287 34.47 -5.05 10.47
C MET A 287 34.54 -3.53 10.54
N ASP A 288 34.27 -2.90 9.40
CA ASP A 288 34.21 -1.45 9.28
C ASP A 288 32.79 -0.96 9.58
N GLU A 289 32.62 -0.19 10.66
CA GLU A 289 31.38 0.53 10.94
C GLU A 289 31.17 1.64 9.89
N GLN A 290 30.02 1.60 9.23
CA GLN A 290 29.64 2.56 8.21
C GLN A 290 28.73 3.64 8.76
N THR A 291 28.55 4.70 7.99
CA THR A 291 27.65 5.80 8.36
C THR A 291 26.23 5.27 8.55
N ALA A 292 25.65 5.52 9.73
CA ALA A 292 24.29 5.15 10.03
C ALA A 292 23.29 5.84 9.09
N LEU A 293 22.26 5.10 8.67
CA LEU A 293 21.18 5.59 7.83
C LEU A 293 19.85 5.53 8.58
N THR A 294 18.92 6.40 8.20
CA THR A 294 17.58 6.42 8.79
C THR A 294 16.53 5.98 7.79
N HIS A 295 15.55 5.22 8.26
CA HIS A 295 14.41 4.81 7.43
C HIS A 295 13.10 4.94 8.22
N ARG A 296 12.23 5.85 7.79
CA ARG A 296 10.96 6.13 8.48
C ARG A 296 9.85 5.21 7.99
N LEU A 297 9.31 4.41 8.90
CA LEU A 297 8.05 3.69 8.74
C LEU A 297 6.91 4.51 9.39
N THR A 298 5.65 4.12 9.12
CA THR A 298 4.47 4.79 9.73
C THR A 298 4.49 4.74 11.26
N HIS A 299 5.03 3.66 11.84
CA HIS A 299 4.95 3.36 13.27
C HIS A 299 6.31 3.22 13.95
N ARG A 300 7.43 3.36 13.21
CA ARG A 300 8.80 3.29 13.73
C ARG A 300 9.75 4.16 12.92
N LEU A 301 10.78 4.71 13.56
CA LEU A 301 11.95 5.24 12.88
C LEU A 301 13.08 4.22 13.03
N LEU A 302 13.57 3.66 11.93
CA LEU A 302 14.71 2.76 11.95
C LEU A 302 15.99 3.59 11.90
N MET A 303 16.89 3.40 12.86
CA MET A 303 18.28 3.86 12.76
C MET A 303 19.14 2.64 12.51
N ILE A 304 19.76 2.60 11.34
CA ILE A 304 20.42 1.41 10.82
C ILE A 304 21.91 1.69 10.74
N THR A 305 22.72 0.95 11.47
CA THR A 305 24.19 1.03 11.43
C THR A 305 24.74 -0.19 10.70
N PRO A 306 25.30 -0.04 9.48
CA PRO A 306 25.93 -1.12 8.76
C PRO A 306 27.35 -1.39 9.28
N PHE A 307 27.70 -2.67 9.37
CA PHE A 307 29.06 -3.16 9.62
C PHE A 307 29.45 -4.01 8.42
N GLU A 308 30.52 -3.64 7.72
CA GLU A 308 31.02 -4.41 6.59
C GLU A 308 32.20 -5.28 6.99
N GLY A 309 32.20 -6.55 6.58
CA GLY A 309 33.30 -7.48 6.81
C GLY A 309 33.58 -8.33 5.57
N GLN A 310 34.84 -8.69 5.39
CA GLN A 310 35.28 -9.61 4.34
C GLN A 310 35.58 -10.98 4.93
N MET A 311 34.98 -12.03 4.38
CA MET A 311 35.21 -13.38 4.86
C MET A 311 36.66 -13.85 4.67
N PRO A 312 37.30 -14.43 5.70
CA PRO A 312 38.68 -14.92 5.61
C PRO A 312 38.81 -16.27 4.88
N SER A 313 37.81 -17.16 4.97
CA SER A 313 37.82 -18.54 4.43
C SER A 313 36.61 -18.84 3.52
N GLU A 314 36.47 -20.08 3.03
CA GLU A 314 35.34 -20.51 2.20
C GLU A 314 33.99 -20.37 2.92
N SER A 315 32.97 -19.96 2.16
CA SER A 315 31.63 -19.65 2.66
C SER A 315 31.01 -20.80 3.46
N PRO A 316 30.59 -20.58 4.71
CA PRO A 316 29.65 -21.48 5.38
C PRO A 316 28.43 -21.72 4.50
N SER A 317 27.88 -22.94 4.55
CA SER A 317 26.67 -23.31 3.81
C SER A 317 25.40 -22.58 4.30
N ASP A 318 25.48 -21.91 5.44
CA ASP A 318 24.36 -21.24 6.08
C ASP A 318 24.11 -19.87 5.44
N GLY A 319 22.93 -19.72 4.84
CA GLY A 319 22.47 -18.49 4.20
C GLY A 319 22.66 -18.49 2.68
N ILE A 320 22.20 -17.42 2.03
CA ILE A 320 22.15 -17.33 0.57
C ILE A 320 23.13 -16.26 0.11
N TRP A 321 24.17 -16.68 -0.62
CA TRP A 321 25.23 -15.81 -1.12
C TRP A 321 24.90 -15.29 -2.51
N ILE A 322 24.63 -13.99 -2.64
CA ILE A 322 24.17 -13.37 -3.89
C ILE A 322 25.20 -12.40 -4.42
N LYS A 323 25.62 -12.59 -5.67
CA LYS A 323 26.48 -11.62 -6.37
C LYS A 323 25.70 -10.32 -6.60
N PRO A 324 26.36 -9.14 -6.56
CA PRO A 324 25.71 -7.85 -6.76
C PRO A 324 24.81 -7.77 -8.01
N ALA A 325 25.23 -8.39 -9.12
CA ALA A 325 24.48 -8.42 -10.38
C ALA A 325 23.10 -9.11 -10.29
N HIS A 326 22.91 -10.00 -9.31
CA HIS A 326 21.68 -10.77 -9.10
C HIS A 326 20.82 -10.24 -7.95
N LEU A 327 21.25 -9.19 -7.23
CA LEU A 327 20.47 -8.64 -6.12
C LEU A 327 19.07 -8.17 -6.54
N LYS A 328 18.94 -7.67 -7.77
CA LYS A 328 17.66 -7.23 -8.36
C LYS A 328 16.63 -8.36 -8.52
N ASP A 329 17.07 -9.61 -8.51
CA ASP A 329 16.19 -10.76 -8.66
C ASP A 329 15.48 -11.08 -7.32
N TYR A 330 15.97 -10.51 -6.21
CA TYR A 330 15.45 -10.70 -4.86
C TYR A 330 14.69 -9.45 -4.39
N GLY A 331 13.56 -9.66 -3.70
CA GLY A 331 12.85 -8.57 -3.05
C GLY A 331 13.64 -8.06 -1.83
N LEU A 332 14.29 -6.90 -1.95
CA LEU A 332 15.07 -6.26 -0.89
C LEU A 332 14.29 -5.11 -0.20
N PRO A 333 14.57 -4.82 1.08
CA PRO A 333 14.19 -3.57 1.70
C PRO A 333 14.73 -2.38 0.90
N LYS A 334 13.92 -1.35 0.71
CA LYS A 334 14.34 -0.12 0.02
C LYS A 334 15.63 0.51 0.58
N PRO A 335 15.84 0.63 1.91
CA PRO A 335 17.09 1.19 2.41
C PRO A 335 18.30 0.31 2.08
N LEU A 336 18.13 -1.01 2.00
CA LEU A 336 19.22 -1.93 1.68
C LEU A 336 19.56 -1.85 0.19
N GLU A 337 18.55 -1.81 -0.68
CA GLU A 337 18.74 -1.61 -2.12
C GLU A 337 19.50 -0.30 -2.41
N ILE A 338 19.13 0.79 -1.73
CA ILE A 338 19.79 2.08 -1.88
C ILE A 338 21.24 2.01 -1.40
N TYR A 339 21.45 1.44 -0.20
CA TYR A 339 22.78 1.25 0.39
C TYR A 339 23.72 0.44 -0.52
N LEU A 340 23.29 -0.73 -1.00
CA LEU A 340 24.13 -1.62 -1.81
C LEU A 340 24.45 -1.07 -3.20
N ASN A 341 23.62 -0.15 -3.71
CA ASN A 341 23.86 0.53 -4.98
C ASN A 341 24.74 1.80 -4.84
N GLY A 342 25.25 2.10 -3.65
CA GLY A 342 26.11 3.26 -3.40
C GLY A 342 25.37 4.61 -3.42
N ASN A 343 24.04 4.59 -3.43
CA ASN A 343 23.23 5.80 -3.35
C ASN A 343 23.00 6.17 -1.88
N ARG A 344 23.17 7.45 -1.52
CA ARG A 344 22.85 7.91 -0.16
C ARG A 344 21.33 8.03 -0.01
N LEU A 345 20.80 7.56 1.11
CA LEU A 345 19.44 7.88 1.54
C LEU A 345 19.45 9.35 1.99
N GLU A 346 18.91 10.24 1.15
CA GLU A 346 18.64 11.64 1.54
C GLU A 346 17.44 11.74 2.49
#